data_AF-A0A8H5LMG7-F1
#
_entry.id   AF-A0A8H5LMG7-F1
#
_cell.length_a   1.000
_cell.length_b   1.000
_cell.length_c   1.000
_cell.angle_alpha   90.00
_cell.angle_beta   90.00
_cell.angle_gamma   90.00
#
_symmetry.space_group_name_H-M   'P 1'
#
loop_
_entity.id
_entity.type
_entity.pdbx_description
1 polymer ?
#
loop_
_entity_poly.entity_id
_entity_poly.type
_entity_poly.pdbx_seq_one_letter_code
_entity_poly.pdbx_strand_id
1 'polypeptide(L)'
;MSSLNMPGFSLTLLLLPPEGDTSAPSATQILSLLDDKPNAPGWKWSSATPPASKEARIIEKTTFAEQQSEPRILKAENPGAFVEGIRQAAKALTAAEPEITRMDLIAGDGDCGLTLKAGADAVLKKIADGVIRGDDVAGSVFAISQISEEVMGGTSGALYSIFFSGLSQSLQVTGDDTVVASTWARALKSALDNLYTYTRARPPSRTLVDPLSAFISTFSSSDGKNLQDAVQAASQAAEATKDLEAKAGRSAYVEGDKLKQEQIPDPGAWGVRTILENITN
;
A
#
# COMPACT_ATOMS: atom_id res chain seq x y z
N MET A 1 22.01 -1.18 -9.15
CA MET A 1 21.42 0.17 -9.32
C MET A 1 21.09 0.72 -7.95
N SER A 2 21.34 2.01 -7.70
CA SER A 2 20.97 2.65 -6.42
C SER A 2 19.83 3.65 -6.63
N SER A 3 19.05 3.90 -5.58
CA SER A 3 18.12 5.02 -5.51
C SER A 3 18.71 6.08 -4.56
N LEU A 4 19.77 6.76 -5.03
CA LEU A 4 20.52 7.78 -4.27
C LEU A 4 20.83 7.33 -2.82
N ASN A 5 20.12 7.90 -1.85
CA ASN A 5 20.32 7.71 -0.41
C ASN A 5 19.23 6.83 0.25
N MET A 6 18.42 6.11 -0.54
CA MET A 6 17.37 5.24 -0.01
C MET A 6 17.99 4.10 0.82
N PRO A 7 17.65 3.96 2.12
CA PRO A 7 18.09 2.81 2.90
C PRO A 7 17.27 1.58 2.50
N GLY A 8 17.72 0.87 1.48
CA GLY A 8 17.07 -0.34 0.98
C GLY A 8 18.02 -1.21 0.17
N PHE A 9 17.59 -2.42 -0.15
CA PHE A 9 18.31 -3.34 -1.02
C PHE A 9 17.37 -3.91 -2.08
N SER A 10 17.95 -4.47 -3.15
CA SER A 10 17.21 -5.19 -4.18
C SER A 10 17.81 -6.58 -4.34
N LEU A 11 16.96 -7.55 -4.67
CA LEU A 11 17.37 -8.91 -5.02
C LEU A 11 17.01 -9.14 -6.49
N THR A 12 17.97 -9.62 -7.27
CA THR A 12 17.77 -9.99 -8.67
C THR A 12 18.06 -11.47 -8.80
N LEU A 13 17.12 -12.20 -9.39
CA LEU A 13 17.26 -13.63 -9.68
C LEU A 13 17.41 -13.81 -11.19
N LEU A 14 18.49 -14.48 -11.60
CA LEU A 14 18.72 -14.86 -12.98
C LEU A 14 18.40 -16.35 -13.13
N LEU A 15 17.41 -16.68 -13.95
CA LEU A 15 17.11 -18.07 -14.29
C LEU A 15 18.13 -18.57 -15.32
N LEU A 16 18.82 -19.67 -15.02
CA LEU A 16 19.75 -20.31 -15.94
C LEU A 16 19.00 -21.29 -16.86
N PRO A 17 19.42 -21.44 -18.12
CA PRO A 17 18.82 -22.39 -19.04
C PRO A 17 18.92 -23.83 -18.51
N PRO A 18 17.88 -24.66 -18.70
CA PRO A 18 17.92 -26.06 -18.31
C PRO A 18 18.93 -26.85 -19.15
N GLU A 19 19.42 -27.96 -18.61
CA GLU A 19 20.34 -28.84 -19.35
C GLU A 19 19.71 -29.33 -20.66
N GLY A 20 20.43 -29.16 -21.77
CA GLY A 20 19.98 -29.60 -23.10
C GLY A 20 19.21 -28.55 -23.91
N ASP A 21 18.95 -27.36 -23.38
CA ASP A 21 18.42 -26.25 -24.18
C ASP A 21 19.48 -25.72 -25.15
N THR A 22 19.25 -25.89 -26.46
CA THR A 22 20.13 -25.41 -27.53
C THR A 22 19.76 -24.03 -28.06
N SER A 23 18.67 -23.43 -27.58
CA SER A 23 18.19 -22.12 -28.03
C SER A 23 18.87 -20.94 -27.33
N ALA A 24 19.60 -21.21 -26.25
CA ALA A 24 20.33 -20.23 -25.45
C ALA A 24 21.76 -20.72 -25.15
N PRO A 25 22.69 -19.80 -24.80
CA PRO A 25 23.99 -20.17 -24.26
C PRO A 25 23.84 -21.06 -23.02
N SER A 26 24.71 -22.05 -22.86
CA SER A 26 24.65 -22.97 -21.70
C SER A 26 24.76 -22.24 -20.37
N ALA A 27 24.17 -22.81 -19.30
CA ALA A 27 24.28 -22.28 -17.94
C ALA A 27 25.76 -22.05 -17.53
N THR A 28 26.65 -22.99 -17.88
CA THR A 28 28.09 -22.87 -17.61
C THR A 28 28.72 -21.68 -18.31
N GLN A 29 28.36 -21.44 -19.57
CA GLN A 29 28.87 -20.31 -20.34
C GLN A 29 28.38 -18.97 -19.76
N ILE A 30 27.10 -18.88 -19.38
CA ILE A 30 26.53 -17.68 -18.74
C ILE A 30 27.26 -17.37 -17.43
N LEU A 31 27.45 -18.37 -16.58
CA LEU A 31 28.17 -18.20 -15.31
C LEU A 31 29.62 -17.76 -15.53
N SER A 32 30.32 -18.38 -16.49
CA SER A 32 31.69 -17.97 -16.84
C SER A 32 31.78 -16.50 -17.26
N LEU A 33 30.82 -16.01 -18.04
CA LEU A 33 30.80 -14.61 -18.48
C LEU A 33 30.47 -13.63 -17.35
N LEU A 34 29.70 -14.06 -16.33
CA LEU A 34 29.41 -13.25 -15.14
C LEU A 34 30.63 -13.16 -14.20
N ASP A 35 31.44 -14.21 -14.15
CA ASP A 35 32.66 -14.27 -13.32
C ASP A 35 33.88 -13.60 -14.00
N ASP A 36 33.82 -13.37 -15.31
CA ASP A 36 34.87 -12.68 -16.06
C ASP A 36 35.13 -11.27 -15.52
N LYS A 37 36.42 -10.87 -15.49
CA LYS A 37 36.82 -9.54 -15.00
C LYS A 37 36.41 -8.46 -16.00
N PRO A 38 35.47 -7.57 -15.67
CA PRO A 38 35.06 -6.53 -16.59
C PRO A 38 35.93 -5.28 -16.42
N ASN A 39 36.04 -4.50 -17.49
CA ASN A 39 36.61 -3.17 -17.47
C ASN A 39 35.50 -2.10 -17.51
N ALA A 40 34.57 -2.16 -16.55
CA ALA A 40 33.42 -1.26 -16.48
C ALA A 40 33.31 -0.60 -15.08
N PRO A 41 33.24 0.74 -14.97
CA PRO A 41 33.28 1.47 -13.69
C PRO A 41 32.20 1.09 -12.65
N GLY A 42 31.09 0.48 -13.09
CA GLY A 42 29.97 0.07 -12.23
C GLY A 42 29.91 -1.41 -11.87
N TRP A 43 30.75 -2.26 -12.49
CA TRP A 43 30.75 -3.70 -12.24
C TRP A 43 31.94 -4.05 -11.35
N LYS A 44 31.72 -3.96 -10.03
CA LYS A 44 32.79 -4.08 -9.03
C LYS A 44 32.97 -5.49 -8.45
N TRP A 45 32.23 -6.48 -8.95
CA TRP A 45 32.19 -7.79 -8.31
C TRP A 45 32.33 -8.93 -9.33
N SER A 46 33.47 -9.60 -9.31
CA SER A 46 33.56 -11.02 -9.64
C SER A 46 34.14 -11.75 -8.43
N SER A 47 33.35 -12.66 -7.84
CA SER A 47 33.80 -13.44 -6.68
C SER A 47 34.51 -14.67 -7.19
N ALA A 48 35.84 -14.65 -7.23
CA ALA A 48 36.62 -15.87 -7.50
C ALA A 48 36.56 -16.88 -6.33
N THR A 49 35.83 -16.56 -5.25
CA THR A 49 35.69 -17.39 -4.05
C THR A 49 34.26 -17.92 -3.96
N PRO A 50 34.06 -19.24 -3.79
CA PRO A 50 32.76 -19.79 -3.46
C PRO A 50 32.23 -19.11 -2.18
N PRO A 51 30.93 -18.77 -2.11
CA PRO A 51 30.37 -18.27 -0.87
C PRO A 51 30.64 -19.28 0.25
N ALA A 52 31.15 -18.78 1.38
CA ALA A 52 31.36 -19.63 2.56
C ALA A 52 30.04 -20.32 2.90
N SER A 53 30.06 -21.64 3.05
CA SER A 53 28.90 -22.39 3.53
C SER A 53 28.61 -21.94 4.96
N LYS A 54 27.73 -20.95 5.11
CA LYS A 54 27.06 -20.77 6.39
C LYS A 54 26.18 -21.99 6.54
N GLU A 55 26.53 -22.88 7.46
CA GLU A 55 25.53 -23.77 8.05
C GLU A 55 24.31 -22.92 8.34
N ALA A 56 23.17 -23.31 7.76
CA ALA A 56 21.93 -22.60 7.98
C ALA A 56 21.66 -22.63 9.49
N ARG A 57 22.02 -21.56 10.19
CA ARG A 57 21.37 -21.25 11.45
C ARG A 57 19.94 -20.98 11.07
N ILE A 58 19.12 -22.01 11.19
CA ILE A 58 17.69 -21.86 11.41
C ILE A 58 17.63 -20.90 12.58
N ILE A 59 17.34 -19.63 12.28
CA ILE A 59 16.88 -18.72 13.32
C ILE A 59 15.54 -19.37 13.69
N GLU A 60 15.52 -20.07 14.82
CA GLU A 60 14.26 -20.50 15.43
C GLU A 60 13.36 -19.28 15.38
N LYS A 61 12.18 -19.42 14.76
CA LYS A 61 11.17 -18.37 14.76
C LYS A 61 11.14 -17.84 16.17
N THR A 62 11.57 -16.60 16.36
CA THR A 62 11.30 -15.89 17.60
C THR A 62 9.80 -15.84 17.64
N THR A 63 9.19 -16.79 18.33
CA THR A 63 7.79 -16.73 18.73
C THR A 63 7.75 -15.52 19.64
N PHE A 64 7.50 -14.35 19.04
CA PHE A 64 6.84 -13.30 19.80
C PHE A 64 5.64 -14.01 20.40
N ALA A 65 5.62 -14.09 21.72
CA ALA A 65 4.46 -14.53 22.45
C ALA A 65 3.37 -13.49 22.16
N GLU A 66 2.72 -13.61 21.01
CA GLU A 66 1.39 -13.10 20.81
C GLU A 66 0.58 -13.78 21.90
N GLN A 67 0.14 -13.00 22.88
CA GLN A 67 -1.05 -13.35 23.62
C GLN A 67 -2.18 -13.42 22.59
N GLN A 68 -2.31 -14.57 21.93
CA GLN A 68 -3.43 -14.90 21.07
C GLN A 68 -4.63 -15.11 21.99
N SER A 69 -5.24 -14.00 22.43
CA SER A 69 -6.68 -14.03 22.60
C SER A 69 -7.25 -14.35 21.22
N GLU A 70 -8.09 -15.37 21.11
CA GLU A 70 -8.81 -15.63 19.86
C GLU A 70 -9.39 -14.31 19.35
N PRO A 71 -9.16 -13.94 18.08
CA PRO A 71 -9.63 -12.67 17.55
C PRO A 71 -11.14 -12.60 17.73
N ARG A 72 -11.62 -11.55 18.40
CA ARG A 72 -13.04 -11.37 18.66
C ARG A 72 -13.72 -11.08 17.32
N ILE A 73 -14.86 -11.72 17.09
CA ILE A 73 -15.69 -11.44 15.92
C ILE A 73 -16.45 -10.14 16.20
N LEU A 74 -16.12 -9.08 15.46
CA LEU A 74 -16.75 -7.76 15.59
C LEU A 74 -17.73 -7.54 14.44
N LYS A 75 -18.98 -7.20 14.76
CA LYS A 75 -20.03 -6.95 13.76
C LYS A 75 -20.12 -5.47 13.42
N ALA A 76 -20.43 -5.15 12.18
CA ALA A 76 -20.83 -3.79 11.81
C ALA A 76 -22.24 -3.48 12.34
N GLU A 77 -22.55 -2.22 12.62
CA GLU A 77 -23.92 -1.77 12.94
C GLU A 77 -24.92 -2.17 11.84
N ASN A 78 -24.48 -2.10 10.58
CA ASN A 78 -25.21 -2.61 9.43
C ASN A 78 -24.26 -3.43 8.55
N PRO A 79 -24.26 -4.77 8.67
CA PRO A 79 -23.36 -5.64 7.90
C PRO A 79 -23.50 -5.51 6.39
N GLY A 80 -24.71 -5.29 5.89
CA GLY A 80 -24.98 -5.11 4.47
C GLY A 80 -24.40 -3.80 3.94
N ALA A 81 -24.62 -2.69 4.67
CA ALA A 81 -24.08 -1.39 4.30
C ALA A 81 -22.54 -1.36 4.37
N PHE A 82 -21.93 -2.06 5.34
CA PHE A 82 -20.47 -2.20 5.42
C PHE A 82 -19.89 -2.86 4.17
N VAL A 83 -20.43 -4.01 3.77
CA VAL A 83 -19.95 -4.72 2.57
C VAL A 83 -20.23 -3.91 1.30
N GLU A 84 -21.39 -3.27 1.22
CA GLU A 84 -21.74 -2.48 0.04
C GLU A 84 -20.87 -1.23 -0.10
N GLY A 85 -20.53 -0.54 0.99
CA GLY A 85 -19.60 0.59 0.96
C GLY A 85 -18.21 0.20 0.45
N ILE A 86 -17.68 -0.97 0.86
CA ILE A 86 -16.41 -1.50 0.33
C ILE A 86 -16.56 -1.83 -1.17
N ARG A 87 -17.68 -2.45 -1.56
CA ARG A 87 -17.95 -2.80 -2.96
C ARG A 87 -18.01 -1.55 -3.85
N GLN A 88 -18.69 -0.50 -3.41
CA GLN A 88 -18.81 0.75 -4.15
C GLN A 88 -17.47 1.46 -4.29
N ALA A 89 -16.69 1.56 -3.20
CA ALA A 89 -15.34 2.11 -3.24
C ALA A 89 -14.42 1.34 -4.21
N ALA A 90 -14.44 0.00 -4.19
CA ALA A 90 -13.62 -0.81 -5.08
C ALA A 90 -14.03 -0.65 -6.57
N LYS A 91 -15.34 -0.60 -6.86
CA LYS A 91 -15.84 -0.31 -8.22
C LYS A 91 -15.44 1.09 -8.69
N ALA A 92 -15.55 2.10 -7.83
CA ALA A 92 -15.17 3.46 -8.14
C ALA A 92 -13.67 3.56 -8.45
N LEU A 93 -12.83 2.87 -7.66
CA LEU A 93 -11.38 2.84 -7.88
C LEU A 93 -11.01 2.14 -9.19
N THR A 94 -11.72 1.06 -9.54
CA THR A 94 -11.58 0.37 -10.83
C THR A 94 -11.94 1.29 -12.00
N ALA A 95 -13.00 2.09 -11.86
CA ALA A 95 -13.43 3.04 -12.88
C ALA A 95 -12.50 4.27 -12.99
N ALA A 96 -11.90 4.70 -11.88
CA ALA A 96 -10.97 5.82 -11.83
C ALA A 96 -9.55 5.48 -12.33
N GLU A 97 -9.24 4.19 -12.51
CA GLU A 97 -7.91 3.71 -12.90
C GLU A 97 -7.28 4.48 -14.06
N PRO A 98 -7.95 4.67 -15.22
CA PRO A 98 -7.31 5.33 -16.37
C PRO A 98 -6.85 6.75 -16.05
N GLU A 99 -7.63 7.48 -15.26
CA GLU A 99 -7.31 8.86 -14.87
C GLU A 99 -6.18 8.90 -13.84
N ILE A 100 -6.17 7.98 -12.87
CA ILE A 100 -5.07 7.88 -11.89
C ILE A 100 -3.76 7.50 -12.59
N THR A 101 -3.81 6.53 -13.52
CA THR A 101 -2.67 6.17 -14.36
C THR A 101 -2.18 7.35 -15.19
N ARG A 102 -3.09 8.16 -15.76
CA ARG A 102 -2.73 9.38 -16.50
C ARG A 102 -2.02 10.41 -15.61
N MET A 103 -2.50 10.64 -14.39
CA MET A 103 -1.83 11.52 -13.42
C MET A 103 -0.43 10.99 -13.06
N ASP A 104 -0.31 9.68 -12.85
CA ASP A 104 0.96 9.06 -12.48
C ASP A 104 1.97 8.96 -13.63
N LEU A 105 1.53 8.93 -14.90
CA LEU A 105 2.45 9.07 -16.04
C LEU A 105 3.17 10.43 -16.07
N ILE A 106 2.56 11.45 -15.48
CA ILE A 106 3.15 12.79 -15.37
C ILE A 106 3.96 12.91 -14.07
N ALA A 107 3.44 12.36 -12.97
CA ALA A 107 4.01 12.51 -11.63
C ALA A 107 4.92 11.37 -11.16
N GLY A 108 5.03 10.27 -11.90
CA GLY A 108 5.71 9.07 -11.46
C GLY A 108 6.05 8.16 -12.64
N ASP A 109 5.83 6.85 -12.47
CA ASP A 109 6.11 5.82 -13.46
C ASP A 109 4.86 5.24 -14.15
N GLY A 110 3.67 5.76 -13.82
CA GLY A 110 2.44 5.43 -14.53
C GLY A 110 1.84 4.08 -14.17
N ASP A 111 2.10 3.56 -12.97
CA ASP A 111 1.58 2.26 -12.51
C ASP A 111 0.57 2.39 -11.36
N CYS A 112 0.36 3.59 -10.80
CA CYS A 112 -0.45 3.79 -9.62
C CYS A 112 -1.91 3.35 -9.83
N GLY A 113 -2.53 3.76 -10.94
CA GLY A 113 -3.92 3.38 -11.23
C GLY A 113 -4.07 1.86 -11.40
N LEU A 114 -3.18 1.24 -12.18
CA LEU A 114 -3.16 -0.22 -12.38
C LEU A 114 -2.99 -0.98 -11.05
N THR A 115 -2.13 -0.48 -10.18
CA THR A 115 -1.89 -1.05 -8.83
C THR A 115 -3.15 -0.98 -7.97
N LEU A 116 -3.81 0.18 -7.94
CA LEU A 116 -5.04 0.39 -7.18
C LEU A 116 -6.20 -0.47 -7.72
N LYS A 117 -6.31 -0.59 -9.05
CA LYS A 117 -7.28 -1.47 -9.70
C LYS A 117 -7.06 -2.93 -9.36
N ALA A 118 -5.82 -3.43 -9.40
CA ALA A 118 -5.51 -4.81 -9.05
C ALA A 118 -5.95 -5.14 -7.61
N GLY A 119 -5.69 -4.24 -6.67
CA GLY A 119 -6.19 -4.34 -5.30
C GLY A 119 -7.73 -4.33 -5.22
N ALA A 120 -8.37 -3.41 -5.93
CA ALA A 120 -9.84 -3.30 -5.95
C ALA A 120 -10.52 -4.55 -6.54
N ASP A 121 -10.02 -5.09 -7.65
CA ASP A 121 -10.52 -6.31 -8.27
C ASP A 121 -10.38 -7.52 -7.32
N ALA A 122 -9.26 -7.61 -6.60
CA ALA A 122 -9.05 -8.65 -5.59
C ALA A 122 -9.98 -8.50 -4.37
N VAL A 123 -10.26 -7.27 -3.92
CA VAL A 123 -11.26 -6.98 -2.88
C VAL A 123 -12.65 -7.42 -3.33
N LEU A 124 -13.06 -7.07 -4.55
CA LEU A 124 -14.36 -7.47 -5.11
C LEU A 124 -14.50 -9.00 -5.19
N LYS A 125 -13.43 -9.70 -5.54
CA LYS A 125 -13.39 -11.17 -5.52
C LYS A 125 -13.58 -11.71 -4.10
N LYS A 126 -12.88 -11.17 -3.10
CA LYS A 126 -13.01 -11.61 -1.70
C LYS A 126 -14.38 -11.30 -1.10
N ILE A 127 -15.07 -10.27 -1.58
CA ILE A 127 -16.49 -10.05 -1.26
C ILE A 127 -17.36 -11.15 -1.88
N ALA A 128 -17.16 -11.49 -3.16
CA ALA A 128 -17.93 -12.54 -3.84
C ALA A 128 -17.72 -13.92 -3.22
N ASP A 129 -16.50 -14.21 -2.76
CA ASP A 129 -16.13 -15.45 -2.08
C ASP A 129 -16.63 -15.51 -0.61
N GLY A 130 -17.25 -14.44 -0.10
CA GLY A 130 -17.78 -14.36 1.26
C GLY A 130 -16.71 -14.19 2.35
N VAL A 131 -15.47 -13.83 1.99
CA VAL A 131 -14.38 -13.56 2.93
C VAL A 131 -14.52 -12.18 3.56
N ILE A 132 -14.87 -11.16 2.77
CA ILE A 132 -15.18 -9.81 3.25
C ILE A 132 -16.68 -9.74 3.54
N ARG A 133 -17.03 -9.59 4.82
CA ARG A 133 -18.39 -9.71 5.34
C ARG A 133 -18.57 -8.86 6.60
N GLY A 134 -19.75 -8.28 6.78
CA GLY A 134 -19.99 -7.32 7.87
C GLY A 134 -20.27 -7.94 9.24
N ASP A 135 -20.33 -9.27 9.35
CA ASP A 135 -20.36 -9.99 10.63
C ASP A 135 -18.97 -10.20 11.24
N ASP A 136 -17.89 -9.99 10.47
CA ASP A 136 -16.51 -9.97 10.93
C ASP A 136 -15.75 -8.80 10.29
N VAL A 137 -15.92 -7.61 10.88
CA VAL A 137 -15.35 -6.35 10.40
C VAL A 137 -13.82 -6.38 10.52
N ALA A 138 -13.28 -6.81 11.66
CA ALA A 138 -11.84 -6.85 11.86
C ALA A 138 -11.17 -7.85 10.91
N GLY A 139 -11.74 -9.04 10.73
CA GLY A 139 -11.26 -10.03 9.75
C GLY A 139 -11.37 -9.52 8.31
N SER A 140 -12.45 -8.82 7.97
CA SER A 140 -12.62 -8.19 6.65
C SER A 140 -11.56 -7.12 6.37
N VAL A 141 -11.28 -6.25 7.34
CA VAL A 141 -10.23 -5.23 7.22
C VAL A 141 -8.85 -5.88 7.13
N PHE A 142 -8.59 -6.95 7.88
CA PHE A 142 -7.35 -7.72 7.79
C PHE A 142 -7.18 -8.36 6.41
N ALA A 143 -8.25 -8.94 5.84
CA ALA A 143 -8.22 -9.49 4.49
C ALA A 143 -7.87 -8.43 3.44
N ILE A 144 -8.35 -7.18 3.59
CA ILE A 144 -7.95 -6.07 2.71
C ILE A 144 -6.46 -5.73 2.87
N SER A 145 -5.91 -5.81 4.09
CA SER A 145 -4.47 -5.67 4.32
C SER A 145 -3.67 -6.74 3.58
N GLN A 146 -4.07 -8.00 3.68
CA GLN A 146 -3.39 -9.11 2.98
C GLN A 146 -3.45 -8.93 1.46
N ILE A 147 -4.59 -8.52 0.92
CA ILE A 147 -4.71 -8.18 -0.51
C ILE A 147 -3.75 -7.06 -0.90
N SER A 148 -3.65 -6.02 -0.07
CA SER A 148 -2.74 -4.89 -0.33
C SER A 148 -1.28 -5.32 -0.32
N GLU A 149 -0.90 -6.30 0.50
CA GLU A 149 0.46 -6.83 0.55
C GLU A 149 0.78 -7.78 -0.61
N GLU A 150 -0.16 -8.66 -0.96
CA GLU A 150 0.07 -9.74 -1.94
C GLU A 150 -0.14 -9.29 -3.39
N VAL A 151 -1.08 -8.36 -3.62
CA VAL A 151 -1.55 -8.01 -4.97
C VAL A 151 -1.09 -6.62 -5.38
N MET A 152 -1.09 -5.66 -4.46
CA MET A 152 -0.68 -4.29 -4.79
C MET A 152 0.85 -4.18 -4.79
N GLY A 153 1.41 -3.73 -5.90
CA GLY A 153 2.84 -3.49 -6.03
C GLY A 153 3.31 -2.20 -5.35
N GLY A 154 4.63 -2.06 -5.26
CA GLY A 154 5.29 -0.81 -4.89
C GLY A 154 5.01 -0.33 -3.46
N THR A 155 5.30 0.96 -3.23
CA THR A 155 5.17 1.58 -1.91
C THR A 155 3.71 1.71 -1.48
N SER A 156 2.77 1.88 -2.42
CA SER A 156 1.35 2.02 -2.12
C SER A 156 0.81 0.74 -1.46
N GLY A 157 1.07 -0.44 -2.03
CA GLY A 157 0.65 -1.72 -1.44
C GLY A 157 1.14 -1.91 0.00
N ALA A 158 2.42 -1.61 0.26
CA ALA A 158 2.97 -1.64 1.61
C ALA A 158 2.27 -0.67 2.58
N LEU A 159 2.01 0.58 2.16
CA LEU A 159 1.33 1.57 3.00
C LEU A 159 -0.12 1.18 3.29
N TYR A 160 -0.86 0.66 2.30
CA TYR A 160 -2.21 0.17 2.51
C TYR A 160 -2.22 -1.06 3.43
N SER A 161 -1.32 -2.02 3.23
CA SER A 161 -1.23 -3.20 4.12
C SER A 161 -0.95 -2.79 5.57
N ILE A 162 0.04 -1.93 5.81
CA ILE A 162 0.37 -1.44 7.15
C ILE A 162 -0.82 -0.73 7.79
N PHE A 163 -1.48 0.16 7.04
CA PHE A 163 -2.63 0.91 7.55
C PHE A 163 -3.80 -0.01 7.89
N PHE A 164 -4.21 -0.91 6.99
CA PHE A 164 -5.34 -1.80 7.23
C PHE A 164 -5.04 -2.86 8.29
N SER A 165 -3.80 -3.37 8.38
CA SER A 165 -3.38 -4.28 9.45
C SER A 165 -3.48 -3.58 10.81
N GLY A 166 -2.95 -2.35 10.91
CA GLY A 166 -3.05 -1.54 12.13
C GLY A 166 -4.50 -1.19 12.50
N LEU A 167 -5.35 -0.94 11.51
CA LEU A 167 -6.78 -0.69 11.69
C LEU A 167 -7.50 -1.93 12.23
N SER A 168 -7.27 -3.10 11.63
CA SER A 168 -7.85 -4.36 12.10
C SER A 168 -7.46 -4.65 13.56
N GLN A 169 -6.17 -4.49 13.89
CA GLN A 169 -5.69 -4.68 15.26
C GLN A 169 -6.34 -3.68 16.23
N SER A 170 -6.46 -2.42 15.83
CA SER A 170 -7.04 -1.38 16.68
C SER A 170 -8.55 -1.55 16.89
N LEU A 171 -9.27 -2.13 15.93
CA LEU A 171 -10.68 -2.54 16.10
C LEU A 171 -10.80 -3.65 17.16
N GLN A 172 -9.88 -4.62 17.18
CA GLN A 172 -9.89 -5.73 18.15
C GLN A 172 -9.67 -5.30 19.60
N VAL A 173 -9.14 -4.10 19.85
CA VAL A 173 -8.92 -3.59 21.22
C VAL A 173 -10.23 -3.11 21.88
N THR A 174 -11.34 -3.01 21.13
CA THR A 174 -12.61 -2.57 21.72
C THR A 174 -13.28 -3.64 22.58
N GLY A 175 -13.92 -3.22 23.68
CA GLY A 175 -14.67 -4.12 24.56
C GLY A 175 -16.05 -4.53 24.03
N ASP A 176 -16.50 -3.90 22.93
CA ASP A 176 -17.84 -4.08 22.35
C ASP A 176 -17.83 -5.11 21.22
N ASP A 177 -18.96 -5.79 21.01
CA ASP A 177 -19.12 -6.76 19.91
C ASP A 177 -19.58 -6.13 18.59
N THR A 178 -19.90 -4.83 18.62
CA THR A 178 -20.37 -4.06 17.47
C THR A 178 -19.52 -2.82 17.26
N VAL A 179 -19.08 -2.60 16.03
CA VAL A 179 -18.26 -1.46 15.64
C VAL A 179 -19.16 -0.27 15.31
N VAL A 180 -19.17 0.71 16.22
CA VAL A 180 -19.88 1.99 16.06
C VAL A 180 -18.96 3.09 15.54
N ALA A 181 -19.52 4.23 15.15
CA ALA A 181 -18.76 5.37 14.61
C ALA A 181 -17.58 5.84 15.49
N SER A 182 -17.75 5.91 16.82
CA SER A 182 -16.68 6.30 17.76
C SER A 182 -15.57 5.24 17.88
N THR A 183 -15.89 3.97 17.61
CA THR A 183 -14.89 2.91 17.49
C THR A 183 -14.07 3.09 16.22
N TRP A 184 -14.72 3.34 15.07
CA TRP A 184 -14.01 3.66 13.83
C TRP A 184 -13.09 4.87 13.99
N ALA A 185 -13.57 5.95 14.60
CA ALA A 185 -12.78 7.16 14.82
C ALA A 185 -11.48 6.88 15.59
N ARG A 186 -11.57 6.16 16.72
CA ARG A 186 -10.41 5.79 17.53
C ARG A 186 -9.47 4.84 16.80
N ALA A 187 -10.02 3.82 16.13
CA ALA A 187 -9.23 2.81 15.43
C ALA A 187 -8.49 3.39 14.22
N LEU A 188 -9.14 4.25 13.44
CA LEU A 188 -8.53 4.97 12.32
C LEU A 188 -7.39 5.88 12.78
N LYS A 189 -7.58 6.61 13.88
CA LYS A 189 -6.52 7.44 14.46
C LYS A 189 -5.30 6.60 14.86
N SER A 190 -5.52 5.50 15.58
CA SER A 190 -4.44 4.58 15.97
C SER A 190 -3.74 3.96 14.75
N ALA A 191 -4.49 3.59 13.71
CA ALA A 191 -3.93 3.07 12.46
C ALA A 191 -3.07 4.11 11.72
N LEU A 192 -3.49 5.38 11.71
CA LEU A 192 -2.70 6.48 11.14
C LEU A 192 -1.41 6.73 11.93
N ASP A 193 -1.50 6.74 13.27
CA ASP A 193 -0.34 6.89 14.16
C ASP A 193 0.65 5.72 13.96
N ASN A 194 0.15 4.50 13.76
CA ASN A 194 0.96 3.33 13.40
C ASN A 194 1.62 3.50 12.03
N LEU A 195 0.88 3.89 11.00
CA LEU A 195 1.41 4.14 9.65
C LEU A 195 2.57 5.14 9.67
N TYR A 196 2.45 6.19 10.50
CA TYR A 196 3.48 7.20 10.70
C TYR A 196 4.79 6.69 11.29
N THR A 197 4.83 5.49 11.87
CA THR A 197 6.09 4.85 12.30
C THR A 197 6.87 4.24 11.13
N TYR A 198 6.19 3.90 10.03
CA TYR A 198 6.79 3.26 8.85
C TYR A 198 7.02 4.23 7.68
N THR A 199 6.24 5.30 7.59
CA THR A 199 6.43 6.33 6.56
C THR A 199 6.88 7.66 7.14
N ARG A 200 7.73 8.38 6.40
CA ARG A 200 8.13 9.77 6.69
C ARG A 200 7.17 10.81 6.09
N ALA A 201 6.24 10.40 5.23
CA ALA A 201 5.27 11.31 4.63
C ALA A 201 4.38 11.93 5.71
N ARG A 202 4.19 13.26 5.66
CA ARG A 202 3.38 14.05 6.58
C ARG A 202 2.70 15.17 5.82
N PRO A 203 1.41 15.45 6.05
CA PRO A 203 0.74 16.56 5.38
C PRO A 203 1.41 17.91 5.73
N PRO A 204 1.58 18.84 4.76
CA PRO A 204 1.47 18.60 3.33
C PRO A 204 2.74 17.91 2.76
N SER A 205 2.57 16.77 2.07
CA SER A 205 3.67 16.01 1.44
C SER A 205 3.46 15.65 -0.03
N ARG A 206 2.26 15.89 -0.58
CA ARG A 206 1.84 15.42 -1.92
C ARG A 206 1.91 13.90 -2.02
N THR A 207 1.13 13.21 -1.20
CA THR A 207 1.03 11.74 -1.15
C THR A 207 -0.38 11.31 -0.74
N LEU A 208 -0.64 10.00 -0.77
CA LEU A 208 -1.85 9.40 -0.21
C LEU A 208 -2.13 9.74 1.27
N VAL A 209 -1.09 10.13 2.03
CA VAL A 209 -1.23 10.49 3.45
C VAL A 209 -1.99 11.80 3.63
N ASP A 210 -1.90 12.72 2.68
CA ASP A 210 -2.53 14.03 2.74
C ASP A 210 -4.06 13.95 2.93
N PRO A 211 -4.83 13.30 2.03
CA PRO A 211 -6.26 13.11 2.21
C PRO A 211 -6.61 12.14 3.34
N LEU A 212 -5.81 11.09 3.57
CA LEU A 212 -6.04 10.14 4.65
C LEU A 212 -6.01 10.82 6.03
N SER A 213 -4.99 11.65 6.27
CA SER A 213 -4.84 12.39 7.52
C SER A 213 -5.94 13.43 7.70
N ALA A 214 -6.36 14.10 6.62
CA ALA A 214 -7.46 15.07 6.66
C ALA A 214 -8.78 14.40 7.03
N PHE A 215 -9.11 13.26 6.39
CA PHE A 215 -10.28 12.45 6.73
C PHE A 215 -10.30 12.07 8.21
N ILE A 216 -9.22 11.43 8.67
CA ILE A 216 -9.16 10.84 10.01
C ILE A 216 -9.19 11.93 11.09
N SER A 217 -8.55 13.08 10.85
CA SER A 217 -8.55 14.20 11.80
C SER A 217 -9.96 14.78 11.97
N THR A 218 -10.68 15.01 10.87
CA THR A 218 -12.05 15.55 10.89
C THR A 218 -13.06 14.54 11.41
N PHE A 219 -12.91 13.27 11.04
CA PHE A 219 -13.79 12.20 11.54
C PHE A 219 -13.61 12.00 13.05
N SER A 220 -12.35 12.03 13.53
CA SER A 220 -12.04 11.85 14.95
C SER A 220 -12.46 13.05 15.81
N SER A 221 -12.36 14.28 15.29
CA SER A 221 -12.76 15.48 16.04
C SER A 221 -14.27 15.54 16.33
N SER A 222 -15.07 14.85 15.51
CA SER A 222 -16.51 14.71 15.68
C SER A 222 -16.94 13.39 16.35
N ASP A 223 -16.00 12.58 16.84
CA ASP A 223 -16.26 11.24 17.39
C ASP A 223 -17.04 10.34 16.40
N GLY A 224 -16.69 10.46 15.12
CA GLY A 224 -17.31 9.73 14.01
C GLY A 224 -18.68 10.25 13.57
N LYS A 225 -19.20 11.33 14.16
CA LYS A 225 -20.55 11.83 13.88
C LYS A 225 -20.69 12.59 12.57
N ASN A 226 -19.59 13.14 12.04
CA ASN A 226 -19.62 13.99 10.85
C ASN A 226 -18.79 13.41 9.71
N LEU A 227 -19.31 12.33 9.13
CA LEU A 227 -18.64 11.62 8.04
C LEU A 227 -18.54 12.46 6.76
N GLN A 228 -19.58 13.25 6.43
CA GLN A 228 -19.60 14.07 5.21
C GLN A 228 -18.50 15.14 5.23
N ASP A 229 -18.34 15.85 6.34
CA ASP A 229 -17.26 16.85 6.47
C ASP A 229 -15.88 16.19 6.40
N ALA A 230 -15.72 14.96 6.93
CA ALA A 230 -14.48 14.22 6.83
C ALA A 230 -14.14 13.83 5.39
N VAL A 231 -15.13 13.35 4.62
CA VAL A 231 -14.97 13.07 3.18
C VAL A 231 -14.64 14.35 2.42
N GLN A 232 -15.32 15.46 2.71
CA GLN A 232 -15.04 16.74 2.06
C GLN A 232 -13.61 17.23 2.36
N ALA A 233 -13.15 17.11 3.61
CA ALA A 233 -11.79 17.48 4.00
C ALA A 233 -10.74 16.63 3.25
N ALA A 234 -11.00 15.34 3.08
CA ALA A 234 -10.13 14.44 2.30
C ALA A 234 -10.09 14.83 0.83
N SER A 235 -11.26 15.12 0.24
CA SER A 235 -11.38 15.54 -1.16
C SER A 235 -10.59 16.84 -1.42
N GLN A 236 -10.76 17.84 -0.55
CA GLN A 236 -10.01 19.09 -0.63
C GLN A 236 -8.49 18.88 -0.46
N ALA A 237 -8.07 18.03 0.48
CA ALA A 237 -6.66 17.73 0.70
C ALA A 237 -6.03 16.99 -0.49
N ALA A 238 -6.75 16.06 -1.12
CA ALA A 238 -6.31 15.41 -2.35
C ALA A 238 -6.19 16.42 -3.51
N GLU A 239 -7.17 17.29 -3.71
CA GLU A 239 -7.14 18.31 -4.76
C GLU A 239 -5.97 19.29 -4.57
N ALA A 240 -5.74 19.74 -3.33
CA ALA A 240 -4.68 20.66 -2.97
C ALA A 240 -3.27 20.12 -3.24
N THR A 241 -3.11 18.79 -3.37
CA THR A 241 -1.81 18.20 -3.70
C THR A 241 -1.24 18.69 -5.02
N LYS A 242 -2.08 19.15 -5.96
CA LYS A 242 -1.63 19.73 -7.24
C LYS A 242 -0.73 20.96 -7.08
N ASP A 243 -0.93 21.72 -6.00
CA ASP A 243 -0.21 22.96 -5.68
C ASP A 243 1.01 22.72 -4.77
N LEU A 244 1.26 21.47 -4.37
CA LEU A 244 2.33 21.11 -3.45
C LEU A 244 3.58 20.63 -4.18
N GLU A 245 4.74 20.92 -3.58
CA GLU A 245 5.99 20.26 -3.91
C GLU A 245 6.04 18.86 -3.27
N ALA A 246 6.44 17.86 -4.04
CA ALA A 246 6.53 16.49 -3.56
C ALA A 246 7.70 16.31 -2.58
N LYS A 247 7.40 15.82 -1.38
CA LYS A 247 8.41 15.55 -0.33
C LYS A 247 8.73 14.08 -0.15
N ALA A 248 7.94 13.20 -0.76
CA ALA A 248 8.07 11.76 -0.66
C ALA A 248 7.50 11.07 -1.91
N GLY A 249 7.82 9.79 -2.06
CA GLY A 249 7.36 8.98 -3.18
C GLY A 249 8.07 9.31 -4.50
N ARG A 250 7.57 8.72 -5.59
CA ARG A 250 8.15 8.89 -6.93
C ARG A 250 8.00 10.31 -7.47
N SER A 251 6.92 10.99 -7.08
CA SER A 251 6.68 12.41 -7.34
C SER A 251 7.81 13.32 -6.89
N ALA A 252 8.56 12.96 -5.84
CA ALA A 252 9.70 13.74 -5.36
C ALA A 252 10.94 13.69 -6.28
N TYR A 253 10.95 12.79 -7.27
CA TYR A 253 12.02 12.69 -8.27
C TYR A 253 11.69 13.43 -9.58
N VAL A 254 10.44 13.86 -9.76
CA VAL A 254 10.03 14.66 -10.92
C VAL A 254 10.40 16.12 -10.68
N GLU A 255 10.87 16.81 -11.72
CA GLU A 255 11.19 18.23 -11.65
C GLU A 255 9.99 19.04 -11.13
N GLY A 256 10.16 19.73 -9.99
CA GLY A 256 9.07 20.40 -9.30
C GLY A 256 8.34 21.45 -10.15
N ASP A 257 9.05 22.11 -11.07
CA ASP A 257 8.46 23.09 -11.98
C ASP A 257 7.55 22.44 -13.03
N LYS A 258 7.86 21.21 -13.47
CA LYS A 258 7.02 20.46 -14.40
C LYS A 258 5.68 20.08 -13.74
N LEU A 259 5.70 19.59 -12.51
CA LEU A 259 4.48 19.26 -11.76
C LEU A 259 3.59 20.48 -11.53
N LYS A 260 4.18 21.63 -11.20
CA LYS A 260 3.45 22.90 -11.02
C LYS A 260 2.80 23.40 -12.30
N GLN A 261 3.44 23.18 -13.46
CA GLN A 261 2.89 23.55 -14.78
C GLN A 261 1.73 22.65 -15.19
N GLU A 262 1.86 21.34 -14.96
CA GLU A 262 0.82 20.35 -15.32
C GLU A 262 -0.43 20.45 -14.44
N GLN A 263 -0.32 21.04 -13.23
CA GLN A 263 -1.45 21.29 -12.32
C GLN A 263 -2.27 20.03 -12.00
N ILE A 264 -1.60 18.87 -11.98
CA ILE A 264 -2.22 17.59 -11.66
C ILE A 264 -2.08 17.25 -10.17
N PRO A 265 -3.11 16.67 -9.53
CA PRO A 265 -3.02 16.10 -8.19
C PRO A 265 -2.04 14.93 -8.09
N ASP A 266 -1.68 14.54 -6.87
CA ASP A 266 -0.97 13.29 -6.60
C ASP A 266 -1.88 12.07 -6.88
N PRO A 267 -1.42 11.08 -7.67
CA PRO A 267 -2.24 9.92 -8.02
C PRO A 267 -2.61 9.06 -6.81
N GLY A 268 -1.71 8.92 -5.83
CA GLY A 268 -1.99 8.20 -4.59
C GLY A 268 -3.06 8.90 -3.75
N ALA A 269 -2.98 10.23 -3.63
CA ALA A 269 -4.00 11.05 -2.98
C ALA A 269 -5.36 10.95 -3.68
N TRP A 270 -5.37 10.95 -5.01
CA TRP A 270 -6.58 10.79 -5.81
C TRP A 270 -7.25 9.43 -5.60
N GLY A 271 -6.45 8.37 -5.45
CA GLY A 271 -6.94 7.04 -5.09
C GLY A 271 -7.66 7.04 -3.73
N VAL A 272 -7.05 7.63 -2.69
CA VAL A 272 -7.67 7.72 -1.35
C VAL A 272 -8.96 8.54 -1.38
N ARG A 273 -8.96 9.67 -2.09
CA ARG A 273 -10.18 10.46 -2.32
C ARG A 273 -11.28 9.61 -2.95
N THR A 274 -10.96 8.88 -4.03
CA THR A 274 -11.93 8.06 -4.76
C THR A 274 -12.56 7.01 -3.86
N ILE A 275 -11.77 6.37 -2.99
CA ILE A 275 -12.27 5.43 -1.99
C ILE A 275 -13.24 6.15 -1.05
N LEU A 276 -12.81 7.23 -0.41
CA LEU A 276 -13.58 7.92 0.64
C LEU A 276 -14.88 8.57 0.15
N GLU A 277 -14.92 9.07 -1.09
CA GLU A 277 -16.15 9.62 -1.68
C GLU A 277 -17.21 8.54 -2.00
N ASN A 278 -16.82 7.25 -2.01
CA ASN A 278 -17.67 6.15 -2.44
C ASN A 278 -17.96 5.11 -1.34
N ILE A 279 -17.46 5.28 -0.12
CA ILE A 279 -17.87 4.44 1.03
C ILE A 279 -19.25 4.84 1.59
N THR A 280 -19.81 5.99 1.18
CA THR A 280 -21.03 6.59 1.76
C THR A 280 -22.25 6.64 0.84
N ASN A 281 -22.11 6.17 -0.41
CA ASN A 281 -23.17 6.24 -1.43
C ASN A 281 -24.06 5.00 -1.44
#